data_AF-A0A1F7CK52-F1
#
_entry.id   AF-A0A1F7CK52-F1
#
_cell.length_a   1.000
_cell.length_b   1.000
_cell.length_c   1.000
_cell.angle_alpha   90.00
_cell.angle_beta   90.00
_cell.angle_gamma   90.00
#
_symmetry.space_group_name_H-M   'P 1'
#
loop_
_entity.id
_entity.type
_entity.pdbx_description
1 polymer ?
#
loop_
_entity_poly.entity_id
_entity_poly.type
_entity_poly.pdbx_seq_one_letter_code
_entity_poly.pdbx_strand_id
1 'polypeptide(L)'
;MVETENMTTLPSEARKLPEYSAQRESSLGRLRRSIRSLVVGVSLLLPQAVHADEPRASPPVVSGDKKMGTLVIVGGSNRLPDGSYRTEIEDLFLELVERVGGEQADIVVMPTASTTAENEDADHFFRPKKRPASLKKLHTRSRDMANTSTFTEPIRKAAGVWVAGGKQPLWVAAYSGTLVEQELHDVVRRGGAVGLTSAGAALVGENAILGGNPAEMGVGIGMVRGGVFDMHLDRGRLPRLLDVVKSRPGCVGFGLDADTAFIVQGTRGRVFGIGNMRICVQPSGEEPSIQVLSDGDVVDLHTLKVTIVPNEERPASADVTVGAP
;
A
#
# COMPACT_ATOMS: atom_id res chain seq x y z
N MET A 1 44.36 -27.05 21.90
CA MET A 1 44.50 -28.45 21.45
C MET A 1 43.22 -28.76 20.69
N VAL A 2 43.15 -28.77 19.36
CA VAL A 2 44.08 -29.10 18.25
C VAL A 2 43.69 -28.17 17.06
N GLU A 3 44.55 -27.28 16.58
CA GLU A 3 45.32 -27.34 15.29
C GLU A 3 44.48 -27.72 14.05
N THR A 4 44.10 -26.74 13.21
CA THR A 4 44.73 -26.29 11.94
C THR A 4 44.74 -27.32 10.82
N GLU A 5 44.10 -27.01 9.68
CA GLU A 5 44.76 -27.05 8.37
C GLU A 5 43.98 -26.28 7.30
N ASN A 6 44.75 -25.77 6.35
CA ASN A 6 44.45 -24.74 5.36
C ASN A 6 44.83 -25.33 3.97
N MET A 7 44.45 -24.62 2.89
CA MET A 7 44.77 -24.88 1.46
C MET A 7 43.83 -25.90 0.78
N THR A 8 43.26 -25.61 -0.40
CA THR A 8 44.00 -25.44 -1.66
C THR A 8 43.14 -24.74 -2.73
N THR A 9 43.79 -23.92 -3.54
CA THR A 9 43.30 -23.11 -4.66
C THR A 9 43.34 -23.83 -6.03
N LEU A 10 42.66 -23.22 -7.02
CA LEU A 10 42.81 -23.27 -8.50
C LEU A 10 41.85 -24.19 -9.31
N PRO A 11 41.60 -23.93 -10.64
CA PRO A 11 41.99 -22.78 -11.49
C PRO A 11 40.86 -22.14 -12.34
N SER A 12 41.18 -20.97 -12.89
CA SER A 12 40.53 -20.35 -14.05
C SER A 12 40.92 -21.03 -15.36
N GLU A 13 39.96 -21.29 -16.27
CA GLU A 13 40.25 -21.26 -17.71
C GLU A 13 39.02 -20.86 -18.53
N ALA A 14 39.32 -20.07 -19.56
CA ALA A 14 38.42 -19.48 -20.52
C ALA A 14 37.87 -20.50 -21.52
N ARG A 15 36.62 -20.31 -21.95
CA ARG A 15 36.18 -20.70 -23.30
C ARG A 15 35.33 -19.60 -23.93
N LYS A 16 35.70 -19.32 -25.17
CA LYS A 16 35.25 -18.25 -26.07
C LYS A 16 34.08 -18.73 -26.96
N LEU A 17 33.29 -17.74 -27.43
CA LEU A 17 32.51 -17.63 -28.69
C LEU A 17 31.12 -18.31 -28.78
N PRO A 18 30.19 -17.83 -29.66
CA PRO A 18 30.36 -16.83 -30.72
C PRO A 18 29.35 -15.65 -30.76
N GLU A 19 29.75 -14.63 -31.52
CA GLU A 19 28.89 -13.60 -32.13
C GLU A 19 27.81 -14.23 -33.02
N TYR A 20 26.60 -13.67 -33.01
CA TYR A 20 25.62 -13.88 -34.08
C TYR A 20 25.14 -12.54 -34.62
N SER A 21 25.44 -12.33 -35.90
CA SER A 21 25.10 -11.18 -36.73
C SER A 21 23.73 -11.34 -37.40
N ALA A 22 23.03 -10.22 -37.57
CA ALA A 22 22.05 -9.89 -38.62
C ALA A 22 20.74 -10.72 -38.64
N GLN A 23 19.57 -10.24 -39.06
CA GLN A 23 19.23 -9.22 -40.04
C GLN A 23 17.94 -8.47 -39.65
N ARG A 24 17.87 -7.22 -40.11
CA ARG A 24 16.62 -6.49 -40.40
C ARG A 24 15.86 -7.19 -41.53
N GLU A 25 14.53 -7.23 -41.44
CA GLU A 25 13.68 -6.91 -42.58
C GLU A 25 12.48 -6.06 -42.16
N SER A 26 12.33 -4.98 -42.91
CA SER A 26 11.17 -4.09 -42.98
C SER A 26 10.10 -4.67 -43.89
N SER A 27 8.83 -4.38 -43.64
CA SER A 27 7.94 -4.06 -44.76
C SER A 27 6.79 -3.14 -44.36
N LEU A 28 6.63 -2.12 -45.20
CA LEU A 28 5.59 -1.11 -45.25
C LEU A 28 4.31 -1.70 -45.86
N GLY A 29 3.14 -1.16 -45.49
CA GLY A 29 1.92 -1.39 -46.24
C GLY A 29 0.72 -0.56 -45.79
N ARG A 30 0.64 0.67 -46.30
CA ARG A 30 -0.55 1.56 -46.35
C ARG A 30 -1.85 0.81 -46.74
N LEU A 31 -3.02 1.31 -46.33
CA LEU A 31 -3.86 2.24 -47.12
C LEU A 31 -5.39 2.19 -46.80
N ARG A 32 -5.99 3.36 -46.49
CA ARG A 32 -7.38 3.86 -46.79
C ARG A 32 -8.60 3.06 -46.26
N ARG A 33 -9.82 3.59 -46.06
CA ARG A 33 -10.57 4.76 -46.59
C ARG A 33 -11.79 5.01 -45.67
N SER A 34 -12.22 6.26 -45.56
CA SER A 34 -13.46 6.72 -44.92
C SER A 34 -14.74 6.21 -45.59
N ILE A 35 -15.82 6.00 -44.81
CA ILE A 35 -17.21 6.23 -45.24
C ILE A 35 -17.99 6.85 -44.08
N ARG A 36 -18.53 8.04 -44.34
CA ARG A 36 -19.57 8.72 -43.55
C ARG A 36 -20.92 8.10 -43.90
N SER A 37 -21.71 7.75 -42.90
CA SER A 37 -23.16 7.53 -43.08
C SER A 37 -23.91 8.22 -41.95
N LEU A 38 -24.63 9.27 -42.35
CA LEU A 38 -25.57 10.06 -41.59
C LEU A 38 -26.87 9.25 -41.47
N VAL A 39 -27.30 8.92 -40.25
CA VAL A 39 -28.66 8.42 -39.99
C VAL A 39 -29.36 9.45 -39.14
N VAL A 40 -30.32 10.16 -39.75
CA VAL A 40 -31.27 11.02 -39.06
C VAL A 40 -32.39 10.13 -38.56
N GLY A 41 -32.38 9.84 -37.26
CA GLY A 41 -33.48 9.19 -36.54
C GLY A 41 -34.35 10.25 -35.87
N VAL A 42 -35.60 10.36 -36.30
CA VAL A 42 -36.64 11.18 -35.66
C VAL A 42 -37.10 10.42 -34.40
N SER A 43 -36.76 10.93 -33.22
CA SER A 43 -37.22 10.39 -31.94
C SER A 43 -38.44 11.16 -31.45
N LEU A 44 -39.55 10.44 -31.27
CA LEU A 44 -40.74 10.89 -30.55
C LEU A 44 -40.39 11.20 -29.08
N LEU A 45 -40.63 12.45 -28.66
CA LEU A 45 -40.49 12.90 -27.28
C LEU A 45 -41.68 12.38 -26.45
N LEU A 46 -41.41 11.38 -25.60
CA LEU A 46 -42.20 11.12 -24.40
C LEU A 46 -41.50 11.83 -23.22
N PRO A 47 -42.23 12.46 -22.28
CA PRO A 47 -41.62 13.11 -21.13
C PRO A 47 -41.04 12.04 -20.21
N GLN A 48 -39.73 11.86 -20.26
CA GLN A 48 -38.98 11.19 -19.20
C GLN A 48 -39.00 12.11 -17.99
N ALA A 49 -39.50 11.62 -16.86
CA ALA A 49 -39.35 12.28 -15.58
C ALA A 49 -37.85 12.47 -15.35
N VAL A 50 -37.41 13.73 -15.39
CA VAL A 50 -36.06 14.11 -15.02
C VAL A 50 -35.95 13.88 -13.52
N HIS A 51 -35.39 12.73 -13.12
CA HIS A 51 -34.77 12.64 -11.82
C HIS A 51 -33.64 13.68 -11.83
N ALA A 52 -33.78 14.70 -10.99
CA ALA A 52 -32.73 15.67 -10.76
C ALA A 52 -31.49 14.90 -10.33
N ASP A 53 -30.48 14.89 -11.21
CA ASP A 53 -29.12 14.49 -10.90
C ASP A 53 -28.72 15.31 -9.65
N GLU A 54 -28.44 14.64 -8.53
CA GLU A 54 -27.89 15.33 -7.36
C GLU A 54 -26.62 16.06 -7.82
N PRO A 55 -26.42 17.34 -7.46
CA PRO A 55 -25.27 18.08 -7.91
C PRO A 55 -24.00 17.39 -7.39
N ARG A 56 -23.22 16.78 -8.30
CA ARG A 56 -21.84 16.38 -8.02
C ARG A 56 -21.11 17.61 -7.51
N ALA A 57 -20.83 17.63 -6.20
CA ALA A 57 -20.01 18.66 -5.60
C ALA A 57 -18.68 18.71 -6.38
N SER A 58 -18.42 19.84 -7.03
CA SER A 58 -17.14 20.06 -7.69
C SER A 58 -16.05 19.99 -6.63
N PRO A 59 -14.93 19.26 -6.86
CA PRO A 59 -13.83 19.27 -5.91
C PRO A 59 -13.33 20.72 -5.77
N PRO A 60 -12.94 21.14 -4.55
CA PRO A 60 -12.35 22.45 -4.37
C PRO A 60 -11.10 22.56 -5.27
N VAL A 61 -11.08 23.59 -6.10
CA VAL A 61 -9.92 23.94 -6.91
C VAL A 61 -8.83 24.43 -5.94
N VAL A 62 -7.88 23.56 -5.62
CA VAL A 62 -6.67 23.93 -4.89
C VAL A 62 -5.55 24.10 -5.91
N SER A 63 -5.34 25.35 -6.30
CA SER A 63 -4.20 25.81 -7.08
C SER A 63 -2.98 25.93 -6.16
N GLY A 64 -2.05 24.99 -6.28
CA GLY A 64 -0.72 24.97 -5.65
C GLY A 64 -0.13 23.59 -5.88
N ASP A 65 1.18 23.47 -6.14
CA ASP A 65 1.86 22.19 -6.39
C ASP A 65 1.40 21.15 -5.36
N LYS A 66 0.61 20.17 -5.83
CA LYS A 66 -0.15 19.29 -4.94
C LYS A 66 0.83 18.37 -4.23
N LYS A 67 1.21 18.71 -2.99
CA LYS A 67 2.09 17.86 -2.18
C LYS A 67 1.41 16.50 -1.99
N MET A 68 2.03 15.46 -2.52
CA MET A 68 1.63 14.07 -2.27
C MET A 68 1.63 13.82 -0.76
N GLY A 69 0.59 13.12 -0.29
CA GLY A 69 0.47 12.71 1.10
C GLY A 69 1.51 11.68 1.52
N THR A 70 1.39 11.23 2.75
CA THR A 70 2.40 10.38 3.40
C THR A 70 1.83 9.00 3.72
N LEU A 71 2.58 7.95 3.39
CA LEU A 71 2.34 6.60 3.91
C LEU A 71 3.25 6.34 5.10
N VAL A 72 2.71 5.80 6.19
CA VAL A 72 3.48 5.32 7.35
C VAL A 72 3.24 3.82 7.48
N ILE A 73 4.16 3.02 6.95
CA ILE A 73 4.06 1.56 6.89
C ILE A 73 4.79 0.98 8.10
N VAL A 74 4.11 0.25 8.98
CA VAL A 74 4.65 -0.12 10.30
C VAL A 74 4.73 -1.64 10.44
N GLY A 75 5.88 -2.16 10.87
CA GLY A 75 6.12 -3.59 11.06
C GLY A 75 5.31 -4.26 12.18
N GLY A 76 4.43 -3.52 12.85
CA GLY A 76 3.70 -3.91 14.05
C GLY A 76 4.37 -3.40 15.32
N SER A 77 3.89 -3.82 16.49
CA SER A 77 4.44 -3.42 17.78
C SER A 77 4.74 -4.61 18.66
N ASN A 78 5.79 -4.51 19.47
CA ASN A 78 6.06 -5.48 20.53
C ASN A 78 5.54 -4.95 21.87
N ARG A 79 4.96 -5.86 22.65
CA ARG A 79 4.50 -5.55 24.00
C ARG A 79 5.70 -5.46 24.93
N LEU A 80 5.78 -4.40 25.70
CA LEU A 80 6.82 -4.18 26.69
C LEU A 80 6.60 -5.06 27.94
N PRO A 81 7.63 -5.28 28.78
CA PRO A 81 7.52 -6.12 29.98
C PRO A 81 6.45 -5.67 30.97
N ASP A 82 6.18 -4.36 31.03
CA ASP A 82 5.13 -3.76 31.85
C ASP A 82 3.71 -3.90 31.24
N GLY A 83 3.62 -4.55 30.08
CA GLY A 83 2.37 -4.76 29.36
C GLY A 83 1.94 -3.60 28.46
N SER A 84 2.69 -2.50 28.43
CA SER A 84 2.46 -1.35 27.55
C SER A 84 3.06 -1.56 26.16
N TYR A 85 2.97 -0.54 25.31
CA TYR A 85 3.55 -0.53 23.97
C TYR A 85 4.26 0.80 23.74
N ARG A 86 5.23 0.76 22.84
CA ARG A 86 5.86 1.96 22.29
C ARG A 86 4.86 2.77 21.47
N THR A 87 4.98 4.09 21.52
CA THR A 87 4.02 5.03 20.91
C THR A 87 4.68 5.95 19.90
N GLU A 88 5.99 5.92 19.75
CA GLU A 88 6.77 6.91 19.01
C GLU A 88 6.33 7.02 17.54
N ILE A 89 5.91 5.91 16.93
CA ILE A 89 5.41 5.88 15.55
C ILE A 89 3.99 6.49 15.45
N GLU A 90 3.15 6.27 16.45
CA GLU A 90 1.80 6.84 16.53
C GLU A 90 1.88 8.35 16.84
N ASP A 91 2.82 8.74 17.71
CA ASP A 91 3.16 10.13 18.00
C ASP A 91 3.58 10.85 16.71
N LEU A 92 4.51 10.25 15.95
CA LEU A 92 4.94 10.78 14.65
C LEU A 92 3.78 10.86 13.65
N PHE A 93 2.92 9.84 13.58
CA PHE A 93 1.75 9.86 12.70
C PHE A 93 0.81 11.01 13.04
N LEU A 94 0.54 11.24 14.33
CA LEU A 94 -0.26 12.37 14.78
C LEU A 94 0.36 13.71 14.35
N GLU A 95 1.66 13.89 14.55
CA GLU A 95 2.36 15.11 14.10
C GLU A 95 2.25 15.34 12.58
N LEU A 96 2.34 14.27 11.78
CA LEU A 96 2.18 14.35 10.33
C LEU A 96 0.76 14.80 9.94
N VAL A 97 -0.25 14.27 10.63
CA VAL A 97 -1.65 14.67 10.40
C VAL A 97 -1.88 16.13 10.80
N GLU A 98 -1.38 16.55 11.97
CA GLU A 98 -1.53 17.93 12.45
C GLU A 98 -0.84 18.95 11.54
N ARG A 99 0.28 18.58 10.90
CA ARG A 99 0.95 19.43 9.90
C ARG A 99 0.12 19.68 8.65
N VAL A 100 -0.79 18.76 8.31
CA VAL A 100 -1.63 18.84 7.11
C VAL A 100 -2.99 19.47 7.42
N GLY A 101 -3.66 18.99 8.48
CA GLY A 101 -5.03 19.38 8.81
C GLY A 101 -5.16 20.34 10.00
N GLY A 102 -4.05 20.70 10.66
CA GLY A 102 -4.04 21.48 11.91
C GLY A 102 -4.34 20.62 13.14
N GLU A 103 -4.31 21.23 14.33
CA GLU A 103 -4.51 20.53 15.62
C GLU A 103 -5.92 19.94 15.78
N GLN A 104 -6.90 20.44 15.02
CA GLN A 104 -8.29 19.97 15.02
C GLN A 104 -8.57 18.95 13.91
N ALA A 105 -7.52 18.44 13.26
CA ALA A 105 -7.63 17.48 12.17
C ALA A 105 -8.37 16.21 12.58
N ASP A 106 -9.28 15.76 11.72
CA ASP A 106 -9.98 14.49 11.88
C ASP A 106 -9.05 13.30 11.61
N ILE A 107 -8.96 12.37 12.58
CA ILE A 107 -8.30 11.08 12.44
C ILE A 107 -9.32 9.95 12.49
N VAL A 108 -9.28 9.08 11.49
CA VAL A 108 -10.07 7.84 11.45
C VAL A 108 -9.18 6.65 11.79
N VAL A 109 -9.62 5.81 12.73
CA VAL A 109 -8.97 4.55 13.09
C VAL A 109 -9.81 3.40 12.57
N MET A 110 -9.17 2.50 11.81
CA MET A 110 -9.80 1.35 11.16
C MET A 110 -9.27 0.04 11.73
N PRO A 111 -9.95 -0.54 12.74
CA PRO A 111 -9.50 -1.75 13.40
C PRO A 111 -9.93 -3.04 12.72
N THR A 112 -10.43 -2.99 11.48
CA THR A 112 -11.11 -4.12 10.81
C THR A 112 -10.25 -5.37 10.61
N ALA A 113 -8.92 -5.31 10.73
CA ALA A 113 -8.13 -6.54 10.77
C ALA A 113 -8.23 -7.26 12.12
N SER A 114 -8.52 -6.56 13.22
CA SER A 114 -8.60 -7.12 14.58
C SER A 114 -9.85 -7.97 14.80
N THR A 115 -9.71 -9.03 15.60
CA THR A 115 -10.84 -9.83 16.09
C THR A 115 -11.59 -9.19 17.27
N THR A 116 -11.08 -8.07 17.78
CA THR A 116 -11.68 -7.30 18.89
C THR A 116 -12.26 -5.95 18.43
N ALA A 117 -12.34 -5.72 17.11
CA ALA A 117 -12.72 -4.45 16.51
C ALA A 117 -14.11 -3.95 16.95
N GLU A 118 -15.02 -4.87 17.25
CA GLU A 118 -16.38 -4.61 17.68
C GLU A 118 -16.43 -4.07 19.12
N ASN A 119 -15.53 -4.53 19.99
CA ASN A 119 -15.61 -4.33 21.44
C ASN A 119 -14.62 -3.29 21.97
N GLU A 120 -13.58 -2.97 21.20
CA GLU A 120 -12.53 -2.03 21.60
C GLU A 120 -12.68 -0.69 20.86
N ASP A 121 -12.36 0.41 21.54
CA ASP A 121 -12.46 1.76 20.98
C ASP A 121 -11.21 2.20 20.21
N ALA A 122 -11.29 3.35 19.53
CA ALA A 122 -10.20 3.85 18.68
C ALA A 122 -8.87 3.97 19.44
N ASP A 123 -8.92 4.42 20.69
CA ASP A 123 -7.76 4.58 21.57
C ASP A 123 -7.01 3.26 21.86
N HIS A 124 -7.68 2.11 21.72
CA HIS A 124 -7.02 0.80 21.84
C HIS A 124 -6.03 0.55 20.70
N PHE A 125 -6.38 1.00 19.50
CA PHE A 125 -5.68 0.68 18.25
C PHE A 125 -4.74 1.79 17.76
N PHE A 126 -4.93 3.00 18.27
CA PHE A 126 -4.10 4.16 18.01
C PHE A 126 -3.93 4.93 19.32
N ARG A 127 -2.72 4.88 19.87
CA ARG A 127 -2.42 5.28 21.26
C ARG A 127 -1.22 6.23 21.34
N PRO A 128 -1.27 7.37 20.62
CA PRO A 128 -0.29 8.43 20.81
C PRO A 128 -0.33 8.96 22.25
N LYS A 129 0.80 9.49 22.73
CA LYS A 129 0.92 10.11 24.06
C LYS A 129 -0.01 11.31 24.22
N LYS A 130 -0.12 12.13 23.16
CA LYS A 130 -1.06 13.24 23.07
C LYS A 130 -2.36 12.71 22.49
N ARG A 131 -3.47 12.88 23.21
CA ARG A 131 -4.79 12.57 22.66
C ARG A 131 -5.10 13.54 21.51
N PRO A 132 -5.41 13.05 20.30
CA PRO A 132 -5.85 13.90 19.19
C PRO A 132 -7.17 14.60 19.51
N ALA A 133 -7.37 15.79 18.94
CA ALA A 133 -8.61 16.55 19.15
C ALA A 133 -9.85 15.85 18.56
N SER A 134 -9.68 15.14 17.44
CA SER A 134 -10.72 14.34 16.80
C SER A 134 -10.21 12.94 16.48
N LEU A 135 -10.91 11.92 17.00
CA LEU A 135 -10.58 10.51 16.80
C LEU A 135 -11.85 9.70 16.64
N LYS A 136 -12.00 9.05 15.49
CA LYS A 136 -13.18 8.25 15.17
C LYS A 136 -12.82 6.82 14.81
N LYS A 137 -13.42 5.86 15.51
CA LYS A 137 -13.43 4.45 15.09
C LYS A 137 -14.34 4.30 13.87
N LEU A 138 -13.84 3.71 12.79
CA LEU A 138 -14.63 3.34 11.62
C LEU A 138 -14.42 1.86 11.31
N HIS A 139 -15.49 1.08 11.45
CA HIS A 139 -15.42 -0.38 11.34
C HIS A 139 -16.71 -0.96 10.75
N THR A 140 -16.56 -1.93 9.87
CA THR A 140 -17.62 -2.85 9.43
C THR A 140 -16.99 -4.12 8.86
N ARG A 141 -17.68 -5.25 9.00
CA ARG A 141 -17.39 -6.53 8.32
C ARG A 141 -18.23 -6.74 7.07
N SER A 142 -19.25 -5.91 6.86
CA SER A 142 -20.09 -5.97 5.67
C SER A 142 -19.41 -5.25 4.52
N ARG A 143 -19.14 -6.00 3.45
CA ARG A 143 -18.61 -5.46 2.19
C ARG A 143 -19.56 -4.43 1.58
N ASP A 144 -20.86 -4.69 1.63
CA ASP A 144 -21.86 -3.77 1.08
C ASP A 144 -21.85 -2.44 1.82
N MET A 145 -21.81 -2.46 3.17
CA MET A 145 -21.67 -1.23 3.96
C MET A 145 -20.37 -0.50 3.63
N ALA A 146 -19.25 -1.23 3.53
CA ALA A 146 -17.95 -0.66 3.17
C ALA A 146 -17.95 -0.01 1.77
N ASN A 147 -18.90 -0.36 0.92
CA ASN A 147 -19.04 0.20 -0.42
C ASN A 147 -20.11 1.31 -0.52
N THR A 148 -20.52 1.88 0.61
CA THR A 148 -21.47 3.01 0.62
C THR A 148 -20.77 4.35 0.82
N SER A 149 -21.33 5.41 0.22
CA SER A 149 -20.86 6.78 0.37
C SER A 149 -20.98 7.28 1.82
N THR A 150 -22.03 6.88 2.53
CA THR A 150 -22.26 7.23 3.94
C THR A 150 -21.20 6.62 4.86
N PHE A 151 -20.86 5.35 4.69
CA PHE A 151 -19.85 4.70 5.51
C PHE A 151 -18.45 5.33 5.31
N THR A 152 -18.15 5.74 4.09
CA THR A 152 -16.85 6.30 3.70
C THR A 152 -16.72 7.80 3.92
N GLU A 153 -17.80 8.50 4.23
CA GLU A 153 -17.79 9.95 4.48
C GLU A 153 -16.76 10.39 5.54
N PRO A 154 -16.56 9.69 6.66
CA PRO A 154 -15.52 10.07 7.62
C PRO A 154 -14.11 9.98 7.03
N ILE A 155 -13.86 9.03 6.14
CA ILE A 155 -12.56 8.88 5.47
C ILE A 155 -12.31 10.08 4.56
N ARG A 156 -13.33 10.58 3.83
CA ARG A 156 -13.19 11.76 2.95
C ARG A 156 -12.78 13.03 3.70
N LYS A 157 -13.31 13.20 4.92
CA LYS A 157 -13.08 14.38 5.76
C LYS A 157 -11.79 14.30 6.56
N ALA A 158 -11.29 13.08 6.81
CA ALA A 158 -10.09 12.86 7.58
C ALA A 158 -8.83 13.41 6.90
N ALA A 159 -7.95 14.00 7.71
CA ALA A 159 -6.58 14.31 7.32
C ALA A 159 -5.63 13.12 7.59
N GLY A 160 -6.03 12.23 8.51
CA GLY A 160 -5.28 11.02 8.86
C GLY A 160 -6.16 9.77 8.92
N VAL A 161 -5.67 8.66 8.37
CA VAL A 161 -6.29 7.35 8.56
C VAL A 161 -5.27 6.36 9.12
N TRP A 162 -5.59 5.73 10.25
CA TRP A 162 -4.77 4.69 10.87
C TRP A 162 -5.43 3.32 10.71
N VAL A 163 -4.85 2.47 9.87
CA VAL A 163 -5.27 1.09 9.65
C VAL A 163 -4.54 0.17 10.63
N ALA A 164 -5.29 -0.34 11.60
CA ALA A 164 -4.72 -1.14 12.68
C ALA A 164 -4.39 -2.59 12.24
N GLY A 165 -3.61 -3.27 13.08
CA GLY A 165 -3.20 -4.66 12.88
C GLY A 165 -4.29 -5.68 13.17
N GLY A 166 -3.96 -6.95 12.92
CA GLY A 166 -4.86 -8.09 13.13
C GLY A 166 -4.60 -9.19 12.11
N LYS A 167 -5.66 -9.65 11.43
CA LYS A 167 -5.59 -10.66 10.36
C LYS A 167 -5.83 -9.99 9.00
N GLN A 168 -4.93 -10.19 8.05
CA GLN A 168 -5.04 -9.65 6.69
C GLN A 168 -6.32 -10.11 5.97
N PRO A 169 -6.73 -11.40 6.02
CA PRO A 169 -7.94 -11.86 5.32
C PRO A 169 -9.22 -11.17 5.79
N LEU A 170 -9.25 -10.78 7.07
CA LEU A 170 -10.35 -10.05 7.70
C LEU A 170 -10.51 -8.64 7.11
N TRP A 171 -9.41 -7.97 6.80
CA TRP A 171 -9.43 -6.69 6.09
C TRP A 171 -9.83 -6.89 4.62
N VAL A 172 -9.19 -7.86 3.93
CA VAL A 172 -9.42 -8.13 2.50
C VAL A 172 -10.89 -8.44 2.22
N ALA A 173 -11.50 -9.32 3.03
CA ALA A 173 -12.90 -9.71 2.87
C ALA A 173 -13.86 -8.50 2.96
N ALA A 174 -13.58 -7.57 3.88
CA ALA A 174 -14.43 -6.42 4.12
C ALA A 174 -14.20 -5.30 3.09
N TYR A 175 -12.94 -4.96 2.78
CA TYR A 175 -12.60 -3.68 2.17
C TYR A 175 -11.92 -3.77 0.80
N SER A 176 -11.38 -4.93 0.40
CA SER A 176 -10.62 -4.99 -0.86
C SER A 176 -11.53 -4.65 -2.05
N GLY A 177 -11.17 -3.67 -2.87
CA GLY A 177 -11.97 -3.23 -4.01
C GLY A 177 -13.31 -2.56 -3.69
N THR A 178 -13.52 -2.08 -2.45
CA THR A 178 -14.69 -1.24 -2.12
C THR A 178 -14.34 0.25 -2.13
N LEU A 179 -15.33 1.12 -1.95
CA LEU A 179 -15.10 2.56 -1.75
C LEU A 179 -14.13 2.85 -0.60
N VAL A 180 -14.12 2.04 0.48
CA VAL A 180 -13.15 2.22 1.57
C VAL A 180 -11.71 2.17 1.05
N GLU A 181 -11.38 1.17 0.22
CA GLU A 181 -10.05 1.06 -0.39
C GLU A 181 -9.71 2.32 -1.20
N GLN A 182 -10.62 2.75 -2.08
CA GLN A 182 -10.43 3.94 -2.93
C GLN A 182 -10.19 5.21 -2.09
N GLU A 183 -10.94 5.36 -1.01
CA GLU A 183 -10.87 6.54 -0.13
C GLU A 183 -9.53 6.61 0.64
N LEU A 184 -8.89 5.47 0.92
CA LEU A 184 -7.53 5.46 1.47
C LEU A 184 -6.50 6.03 0.48
N HIS A 185 -6.57 5.68 -0.80
CA HIS A 185 -5.71 6.30 -1.81
C HIS A 185 -5.99 7.79 -1.94
N ASP A 186 -7.26 8.17 -1.83
CA ASP A 186 -7.67 9.57 -1.93
C ASP A 186 -7.20 10.43 -0.77
N VAL A 187 -7.01 9.86 0.43
CA VAL A 187 -6.35 10.54 1.57
C VAL A 187 -4.94 10.95 1.18
N VAL A 188 -4.15 10.03 0.63
CA VAL A 188 -2.77 10.31 0.20
C VAL A 188 -2.76 11.30 -0.97
N ARG A 189 -3.64 11.09 -1.96
CA ARG A 189 -3.76 11.94 -3.16
C ARG A 189 -4.10 13.40 -2.83
N ARG A 190 -4.77 13.67 -1.72
CA ARG A 190 -5.11 15.03 -1.26
C ARG A 190 -4.15 15.59 -0.20
N GLY A 191 -3.04 14.91 0.06
CA GLY A 191 -1.97 15.39 0.94
C GLY A 191 -2.05 14.89 2.38
N GLY A 192 -3.06 14.08 2.74
CA GLY A 192 -3.22 13.49 4.06
C GLY A 192 -2.22 12.37 4.35
N ALA A 193 -2.32 11.78 5.55
CA ALA A 193 -1.48 10.67 5.98
C ALA A 193 -2.28 9.38 6.14
N VAL A 194 -1.74 8.26 5.67
CA VAL A 194 -2.27 6.92 5.95
C VAL A 194 -1.21 6.08 6.64
N GLY A 195 -1.50 5.68 7.88
CA GLY A 195 -0.68 4.76 8.65
C GLY A 195 -1.25 3.35 8.55
N LEU A 196 -0.42 2.36 8.26
CA LEU A 196 -0.84 0.96 8.19
C LEU A 196 0.12 0.11 9.00
N THR A 197 -0.37 -0.55 10.04
CA THR A 197 0.46 -1.35 10.95
C THR A 197 0.19 -2.84 10.87
N SER A 198 1.24 -3.65 10.96
CA SER A 198 1.18 -5.11 11.01
C SER A 198 0.42 -5.65 9.79
N ALA A 199 -0.78 -6.23 9.96
CA ALA A 199 -1.62 -6.69 8.85
C ALA A 199 -1.86 -5.61 7.77
N GLY A 200 -2.05 -4.35 8.17
CA GLY A 200 -2.20 -3.24 7.22
C GLY A 200 -0.93 -3.02 6.39
N ALA A 201 0.25 -3.11 7.01
CA ALA A 201 1.53 -2.93 6.31
C ALA A 201 1.74 -3.99 5.22
N ALA A 202 1.41 -5.25 5.51
CA ALA A 202 1.54 -6.35 4.53
C ALA A 202 0.62 -6.18 3.31
N LEU A 203 -0.46 -5.40 3.44
CA LEU A 203 -1.47 -5.15 2.41
C LEU A 203 -1.16 -3.93 1.53
N VAL A 204 -0.14 -3.13 1.82
CA VAL A 204 0.06 -1.84 1.13
C VAL A 204 0.45 -1.98 -0.35
N GLY A 205 1.06 -3.12 -0.73
CA GLY A 205 1.44 -3.43 -2.12
C GLY A 205 0.27 -3.86 -3.00
N GLU A 206 0.47 -3.99 -4.31
CA GLU A 206 -0.51 -4.62 -5.22
C GLU A 206 -0.64 -6.13 -4.95
N ASN A 207 0.50 -6.77 -4.63
CA ASN A 207 0.58 -8.14 -4.17
C ASN A 207 0.91 -8.12 -2.68
N ALA A 208 0.19 -8.93 -1.90
CA ALA A 208 0.30 -8.94 -0.45
C ALA A 208 0.55 -10.35 0.10
N ILE A 209 1.31 -10.42 1.20
CA ILE A 209 1.42 -11.62 2.02
C ILE A 209 0.25 -11.64 3.00
N LEU A 210 -0.70 -12.55 2.80
CA LEU A 210 -1.91 -12.66 3.62
C LEU A 210 -1.70 -13.53 4.87
N GLY A 211 -0.61 -14.29 4.93
CA GLY A 211 -0.33 -15.23 6.02
C GLY A 211 0.70 -16.28 5.62
N GLY A 212 0.71 -17.39 6.34
CA GLY A 212 1.44 -18.60 5.97
C GLY A 212 2.95 -18.61 6.25
N ASN A 213 3.48 -19.84 6.38
CA ASN A 213 4.90 -20.16 6.23
C ASN A 213 5.00 -21.57 5.60
N PRO A 214 5.17 -21.72 4.27
CA PRO A 214 5.50 -20.68 3.27
C PRO A 214 4.44 -19.58 3.09
N ALA A 215 4.83 -18.44 2.53
CA ALA A 215 3.96 -17.28 2.39
C ALA A 215 2.72 -17.56 1.52
N GLU A 216 1.54 -17.23 2.03
CA GLU A 216 0.29 -17.22 1.29
C GLU A 216 0.08 -15.85 0.65
N MET A 217 0.05 -15.82 -0.69
CA MET A 217 -0.05 -14.58 -1.46
C MET A 217 -1.49 -14.26 -1.84
N GLY A 218 -1.80 -12.97 -1.92
CA GLY A 218 -3.05 -12.47 -2.46
C GLY A 218 -2.93 -11.05 -2.98
N VAL A 219 -4.09 -10.42 -3.19
CA VAL A 219 -4.20 -9.04 -3.67
C VAL A 219 -4.13 -8.10 -2.47
N GLY A 220 -3.28 -7.09 -2.56
CA GLY A 220 -3.22 -5.99 -1.59
C GLY A 220 -4.06 -4.78 -2.04
N ILE A 221 -3.83 -3.66 -1.36
CA ILE A 221 -4.54 -2.39 -1.54
C ILE A 221 -3.97 -1.65 -2.77
N GLY A 222 -2.71 -1.90 -3.13
CA GLY A 222 -2.09 -1.30 -4.32
C GLY A 222 -1.64 0.15 -4.14
N MET A 223 -1.46 0.62 -2.91
CA MET A 223 -0.93 1.98 -2.65
C MET A 223 0.55 2.10 -3.03
N VAL A 224 1.28 0.98 -3.06
CA VAL A 224 2.67 0.90 -3.49
C VAL A 224 2.82 -0.15 -4.59
N ARG A 225 3.24 0.28 -5.77
CA ARG A 225 3.54 -0.62 -6.90
C ARG A 225 5.01 -1.01 -6.92
N GLY A 226 5.28 -2.25 -7.32
CA GLY A 226 6.63 -2.82 -7.42
C GLY A 226 7.22 -3.29 -6.08
N GLY A 227 6.48 -3.14 -4.98
CA GLY A 227 6.89 -3.58 -3.65
C GLY A 227 5.98 -4.67 -3.08
N VAL A 228 6.56 -5.63 -2.35
CA VAL A 228 5.85 -6.56 -1.48
C VAL A 228 6.31 -6.37 -0.04
N PHE A 229 5.38 -6.37 0.90
CA PHE A 229 5.65 -5.99 2.28
C PHE A 229 5.40 -7.15 3.23
N ASP A 230 6.35 -7.35 4.15
CA ASP A 230 6.18 -8.22 5.28
C ASP A 230 6.52 -7.48 6.58
N MET A 231 5.95 -7.95 7.68
CA MET A 231 5.93 -7.31 8.98
C MET A 231 6.33 -8.32 10.06
N HIS A 232 6.73 -7.84 11.23
CA HIS A 232 7.30 -8.66 12.30
C HIS A 232 8.47 -9.55 11.82
N LEU A 233 9.41 -8.99 11.06
CA LEU A 233 10.57 -9.75 10.56
C LEU A 233 11.45 -10.30 11.67
N ASP A 234 11.44 -9.65 12.83
CA ASP A 234 12.00 -10.08 14.10
C ASP A 234 11.43 -11.43 14.60
N ARG A 235 10.34 -11.91 14.00
CA ARG A 235 9.73 -13.23 14.28
C ARG A 235 10.12 -14.32 13.27
N GLY A 236 11.27 -14.17 12.61
CA GLY A 236 11.83 -15.18 11.71
C GLY A 236 11.14 -15.27 10.35
N ARG A 237 10.58 -14.15 9.86
CA ARG A 237 9.82 -14.11 8.60
C ARG A 237 10.66 -13.76 7.36
N LEU A 238 11.96 -13.48 7.53
CA LEU A 238 12.84 -13.17 6.41
C LEU A 238 12.88 -14.28 5.35
N PRO A 239 12.97 -15.59 5.69
CA PRO A 239 13.00 -16.65 4.68
C PRO A 239 11.78 -16.63 3.76
N ARG A 240 10.56 -16.49 4.31
CA ARG A 240 9.35 -16.44 3.47
C ARG A 240 9.28 -15.21 2.57
N LEU A 241 9.80 -14.05 3.02
CA LEU A 241 9.89 -12.87 2.18
C LEU A 241 10.87 -13.09 1.02
N LEU A 242 12.02 -13.71 1.29
CA LEU A 242 13.00 -14.04 0.24
C LEU A 242 12.41 -15.01 -0.79
N ASP A 243 11.64 -16.01 -0.38
CA ASP A 243 10.95 -16.92 -1.31
C ASP A 243 9.95 -16.18 -2.22
N VAL A 244 9.25 -15.18 -1.67
CA VAL A 244 8.34 -14.33 -2.45
C VAL A 244 9.09 -13.48 -3.47
N VAL A 245 10.23 -12.89 -3.09
CA VAL A 245 11.05 -12.08 -4.00
C VAL A 245 11.71 -12.96 -5.08
N LYS A 246 12.20 -14.16 -4.71
CA LYS A 246 12.74 -15.16 -5.66
C LYS A 246 11.72 -15.57 -6.73
N SER A 247 10.47 -15.77 -6.33
CA SER A 247 9.38 -16.17 -7.23
C SER A 247 8.80 -15.02 -8.06
N ARG A 248 9.22 -13.77 -7.82
CA ARG A 248 8.72 -12.57 -8.51
C ARG A 248 9.85 -11.63 -8.94
N PRO A 249 10.61 -11.99 -10.00
CA PRO A 249 11.67 -11.13 -10.53
C PRO A 249 11.15 -9.73 -10.85
N GLY A 250 11.87 -8.70 -10.38
CA GLY A 250 11.50 -7.30 -10.54
C GLY A 250 10.64 -6.71 -9.42
N CYS A 251 10.19 -7.51 -8.45
CA CYS A 251 9.58 -7.04 -7.22
C CYS A 251 10.64 -6.75 -6.15
N VAL A 252 10.42 -5.71 -5.34
CA VAL A 252 11.25 -5.38 -4.17
C VAL A 252 10.54 -5.84 -2.90
N GLY A 253 11.20 -6.67 -2.10
CA GLY A 253 10.70 -7.08 -0.79
C GLY A 253 11.08 -6.08 0.29
N PHE A 254 10.09 -5.58 1.03
CA PHE A 254 10.28 -4.73 2.19
C PHE A 254 9.87 -5.50 3.44
N GLY A 255 10.84 -5.79 4.31
CA GLY A 255 10.59 -6.47 5.57
C GLY A 255 10.82 -5.54 6.75
N LEU A 256 9.80 -5.32 7.57
CA LEU A 256 9.89 -4.44 8.74
C LEU A 256 9.87 -5.25 10.04
N ASP A 257 10.84 -5.01 10.92
CA ASP A 257 10.77 -5.48 12.31
C ASP A 257 9.63 -4.75 13.05
N ALA A 258 9.17 -5.31 14.17
CA ALA A 258 8.27 -4.59 15.07
C ALA A 258 8.89 -3.24 15.53
N ASP A 259 8.02 -2.30 15.92
CA ASP A 259 8.39 -0.96 16.39
C ASP A 259 9.30 -0.19 15.41
N THR A 260 9.11 -0.47 14.11
CA THR A 260 9.81 0.15 12.98
C THR A 260 8.80 0.55 11.91
N ALA A 261 8.95 1.76 11.38
CA ALA A 261 8.15 2.33 10.32
C ALA A 261 8.99 2.68 9.09
N PHE A 262 8.42 2.49 7.91
CA PHE A 262 8.88 3.05 6.66
C PHE A 262 7.93 4.18 6.25
N ILE A 263 8.43 5.40 6.31
CA ILE A 263 7.67 6.62 6.02
C ILE A 263 7.95 7.03 4.60
N VAL A 264 6.93 7.06 3.76
CA VAL A 264 7.07 7.32 2.34
C VAL A 264 6.31 8.58 1.95
N GLN A 265 7.01 9.52 1.31
CA GLN A 265 6.43 10.73 0.75
C GLN A 265 7.05 11.00 -0.63
N GLY A 266 6.22 10.97 -1.67
CA GLY A 266 6.70 11.05 -3.06
C GLY A 266 7.64 9.88 -3.39
N THR A 267 8.86 10.18 -3.84
CA THR A 267 9.87 9.16 -4.16
C THR A 267 10.81 8.87 -2.99
N ARG A 268 10.67 9.55 -1.85
CA ARG A 268 11.57 9.41 -0.70
C ARG A 268 10.94 8.54 0.37
N GLY A 269 11.67 7.51 0.78
CA GLY A 269 11.39 6.70 1.96
C GLY A 269 12.37 7.01 3.09
N ARG A 270 11.91 6.99 4.34
CA ARG A 270 12.76 7.10 5.53
C ARG A 270 12.37 6.04 6.55
N VAL A 271 13.37 5.38 7.14
CA VAL A 271 13.16 4.43 8.24
C VAL A 271 13.07 5.21 9.56
N PHE A 272 12.15 4.79 10.42
CA PHE A 272 11.96 5.37 11.74
C PHE A 272 11.63 4.29 12.77
N GLY A 273 12.23 4.34 13.95
CA GLY A 273 11.94 3.40 15.04
C GLY A 273 13.14 2.53 15.41
N ILE A 274 12.91 1.57 16.32
CA ILE A 274 14.01 0.93 17.04
C ILE A 274 14.51 -0.38 16.42
N GLY A 275 13.76 -0.97 15.50
CA GLY A 275 14.16 -2.17 14.77
C GLY A 275 14.76 -1.83 13.41
N ASN A 276 14.83 -2.82 12.52
CA ASN A 276 15.37 -2.63 11.17
C ASN A 276 14.30 -2.81 10.10
N MET A 277 14.51 -2.12 8.97
CA MET A 277 13.90 -2.45 7.70
C MET A 277 14.90 -3.21 6.84
N ARG A 278 14.42 -4.20 6.08
CA ARG A 278 15.19 -4.94 5.09
C ARG A 278 14.62 -4.69 3.71
N ILE A 279 15.49 -4.35 2.76
CA ILE A 279 15.17 -4.30 1.34
C ILE A 279 15.78 -5.54 0.69
N CYS A 280 14.94 -6.37 0.09
CA CYS A 280 15.31 -7.61 -0.55
C CYS A 280 15.06 -7.50 -2.05
N VAL A 281 16.08 -7.74 -2.87
CA VAL A 281 15.97 -7.73 -4.33
C VAL A 281 16.56 -9.01 -4.88
N GLN A 282 15.88 -9.60 -5.88
CA GLN A 282 16.38 -10.74 -6.64
C GLN A 282 16.88 -10.27 -8.02
N PRO A 283 18.20 -10.10 -8.21
CA PRO A 283 18.77 -9.88 -9.53
C PRO A 283 18.62 -11.14 -10.41
N SER A 284 18.67 -10.96 -11.72
CA SER A 284 18.58 -12.11 -12.64
C SER A 284 19.86 -12.95 -12.56
N GLY A 285 19.72 -14.25 -12.26
CA GLY A 285 20.84 -15.20 -12.26
C GLY A 285 21.77 -15.12 -11.03
N GLU A 286 21.42 -14.36 -9.99
CA GLU A 286 22.22 -14.19 -8.78
C GLU A 286 21.44 -14.63 -7.53
N GLU A 287 22.08 -14.66 -6.35
CA GLU A 287 21.35 -14.82 -5.09
C GLU A 287 20.65 -13.50 -4.69
N PRO A 288 19.58 -13.54 -3.87
CA PRO A 288 18.95 -12.34 -3.39
C PRO A 288 19.93 -11.47 -2.58
N SER A 289 19.92 -10.19 -2.88
CA SER A 289 20.58 -9.18 -2.06
C SER A 289 19.65 -8.72 -0.94
N ILE A 290 20.24 -8.44 0.23
CA ILE A 290 19.53 -7.93 1.41
C ILE A 290 20.28 -6.69 1.90
N GLN A 291 19.63 -5.53 1.83
CA GLN A 291 20.09 -4.31 2.48
C GLN A 291 19.35 -4.14 3.80
N VAL A 292 20.08 -3.89 4.88
CA VAL A 292 19.53 -3.61 6.21
C VAL A 292 19.61 -2.10 6.45
N LEU A 293 18.52 -1.53 6.93
CA LEU A 293 18.38 -0.10 7.19
C LEU A 293 17.83 0.11 8.61
N SER A 294 18.33 1.12 9.30
CA SER A 294 17.99 1.47 10.68
C SER A 294 17.39 2.89 10.75
N ASP A 295 17.04 3.34 11.95
CA ASP A 295 16.48 4.67 12.17
C ASP A 295 17.25 5.78 11.45
N GLY A 296 16.53 6.65 10.74
CA GLY A 296 17.11 7.79 10.03
C GLY A 296 17.61 7.48 8.62
N ASP A 297 17.80 6.21 8.26
CA ASP A 297 18.20 5.83 6.91
C ASP A 297 17.14 6.22 5.87
N VAL A 298 17.62 6.57 4.68
CA VAL A 298 16.81 7.12 3.59
C VAL A 298 16.98 6.28 2.35
N VAL A 299 15.87 6.11 1.63
CA VAL A 299 15.78 5.31 0.41
C VAL A 299 15.15 6.16 -0.69
N ASP A 300 15.75 6.14 -1.87
CA ASP A 300 15.11 6.69 -3.07
C ASP A 300 14.34 5.58 -3.80
N LEU A 301 13.01 5.62 -3.70
CA LEU A 301 12.12 4.64 -4.30
C LEU A 301 12.17 4.64 -5.83
N HIS A 302 12.57 5.74 -6.46
CA HIS A 302 12.75 5.78 -7.91
C HIS A 302 13.85 4.79 -8.35
N THR A 303 14.96 4.72 -7.59
CA THR A 303 16.05 3.77 -7.88
C THR A 303 15.62 2.31 -7.72
N LEU A 304 14.63 2.06 -6.85
CA LEU A 304 14.05 0.75 -6.61
C LEU A 304 12.93 0.41 -7.60
N LYS A 305 12.56 1.33 -8.51
CA LYS A 305 11.38 1.22 -9.39
C LYS A 305 10.07 0.98 -8.61
N VAL A 306 9.99 1.54 -7.40
CA VAL A 306 8.83 1.48 -6.53
C VAL A 306 8.12 2.83 -6.60
N THR A 307 6.80 2.81 -6.77
CA THR A 307 6.01 4.05 -6.91
C THR A 307 4.82 4.03 -5.97
N ILE A 308 4.60 5.12 -5.24
CA ILE A 308 3.29 5.36 -4.60
C ILE A 308 2.29 5.59 -5.74
N VAL A 309 1.19 4.84 -5.72
CA VAL A 309 0.10 4.96 -6.67
C VAL A 309 -1.03 5.74 -6.00
N PRO A 310 -1.10 7.09 -6.16
CA PRO A 310 -2.38 7.77 -5.98
C PRO A 310 -3.37 7.17 -6.99
N ASN A 311 -4.66 7.14 -6.64
CA ASN A 311 -5.79 6.45 -7.31
C ASN A 311 -6.04 6.72 -8.83
N GLU A 312 -5.03 7.00 -9.65
CA GLU A 312 -5.18 7.46 -11.03
C GLU A 312 -5.32 6.32 -12.06
N GLU A 313 -5.08 5.06 -11.69
CA GLU A 313 -5.00 3.92 -12.63
C GLU A 313 -5.96 2.74 -12.34
N ARG A 314 -7.06 2.93 -11.61
CA ARG A 314 -8.13 1.91 -11.60
C ARG A 314 -9.27 2.36 -12.52
N PRO A 315 -9.63 1.61 -13.58
CA PRO A 315 -10.87 1.89 -14.29
C PRO A 315 -12.00 1.88 -13.28
N ALA A 316 -12.86 2.92 -13.32
CA ALA A 316 -14.06 3.00 -12.50
C ALA A 316 -14.70 1.60 -12.47
N SER A 317 -14.99 1.10 -11.26
CA SER A 317 -15.70 -0.17 -11.13
C SER A 317 -16.93 -0.07 -12.03
N ALA A 318 -16.96 -0.88 -13.10
CA ALA A 318 -18.17 -1.02 -13.90
C ALA A 318 -19.30 -1.26 -12.91
N ASP A 319 -20.37 -0.47 -13.01
CA ASP A 319 -21.55 -0.61 -12.17
C ASP A 319 -21.91 -2.09 -12.10
N VAL A 320 -21.57 -2.74 -10.98
CA VAL A 320 -22.08 -4.07 -10.69
C VAL A 320 -23.49 -3.79 -10.21
N THR A 321 -24.40 -3.68 -11.18
CA THR A 321 -25.82 -3.87 -10.94
C THR A 321 -25.96 -5.22 -10.27
N VAL A 322 -26.14 -5.20 -8.95
CA VAL A 322 -26.58 -6.37 -8.19
C VAL A 322 -27.97 -6.70 -8.75
N GLY A 323 -28.01 -7.70 -9.62
CA GLY A 323 -29.26 -8.32 -10.01
C GLY A 323 -29.86 -8.98 -8.77
N ALA A 324 -30.98 -8.45 -8.29
CA ALA A 324 -31.89 -9.18 -7.42
C ALA A 324 -32.30 -10.50 -8.12
N PRO A 325 -32.52 -11.56 -7.35
CA PRO A 325 -33.83 -11.75 -6.75
C PRO A 325 -33.85 -11.74 -5.21
#